data_AF-A0A511WWQ9-F1
#
_entry.id   AF-A0A511WWQ9-F1
#
_cell.length_a   1.000
_cell.length_b   1.000
_cell.length_c   1.000
_cell.angle_alpha   90.00
_cell.angle_beta   90.00
_cell.angle_gamma   90.00
#
_symmetry.space_group_name_H-M   'P 1'
#
loop_
_entity.id
_entity.type
_entity.pdbx_description
1 polymer ?
#
loop_
_entity_poly.entity_id
_entity_poly.type
_entity_poly.pdbx_seq_one_letter_code
_entity_poly.pdbx_strand_id
1 'polypeptide(L)'
;MDKKSYLKELQYYIRSLPMHEQQLILENIEDRFKIGALEGKDDQTLILEFGPPDQIASHYSMPVQEAHQEAPFRDSVYDSPRQTTHMGRLIVVIILNVLFIIGPVIGFYGFLFGGWALIVTSLFSPVIWLASLFWRSPVELLSEGSLIAVITGAALIASSLWYQLSKGTIYLTKKYIHVITQWVKG
;
A
#
# COMPACT_ATOMS: atom_id res chain seq x y z
N MET A 1 31.39 8.38 -31.07
CA MET A 1 31.69 7.21 -30.23
C MET A 1 30.45 6.32 -30.24
N ASP A 2 30.59 4.99 -30.21
CA ASP A 2 29.46 4.06 -30.10
C ASP A 2 29.25 3.61 -28.65
N LYS A 3 28.09 3.00 -28.35
CA LYS A 3 27.76 2.50 -27.00
C LYS A 3 28.88 1.62 -26.42
N LYS A 4 29.46 0.74 -27.24
CA LYS A 4 30.51 -0.21 -26.80
C LYS A 4 31.79 0.50 -26.39
N SER A 5 32.22 1.49 -27.16
CA SER A 5 33.39 2.31 -26.84
C SER A 5 33.14 3.15 -25.59
N TYR A 6 31.93 3.68 -25.43
CA TYR A 6 31.52 4.44 -24.24
C TYR A 6 31.64 3.61 -22.95
N LEU A 7 31.06 2.40 -22.93
CA LEU A 7 31.10 1.54 -21.76
C LEU A 7 32.53 1.07 -21.43
N LYS A 8 33.35 0.82 -22.45
CA LYS A 8 34.75 0.43 -22.26
C LYS A 8 35.59 1.56 -21.65
N GLU A 9 35.35 2.79 -22.07
CA GLU A 9 36.03 3.97 -21.55
C GLU A 9 35.55 4.30 -20.13
N LEU A 10 34.24 4.20 -19.87
CA LEU A 10 33.67 4.30 -18.51
C LEU A 10 34.28 3.25 -17.57
N GLN A 11 34.40 2.00 -18.01
CA GLN A 11 35.04 0.92 -17.26
C GLN A 11 36.49 1.25 -16.87
N TYR A 12 37.24 1.91 -17.77
CA TYR A 12 38.59 2.35 -17.50
C TYR A 12 38.64 3.40 -16.38
N TYR A 13 37.70 4.35 -16.36
CA TYR A 13 37.64 5.39 -15.34
C TYR A 13 37.17 4.88 -13.97
N ILE A 14 36.26 3.90 -13.93
CA ILE A 14 35.76 3.31 -12.68
C ILE A 14 36.57 2.11 -12.17
N ARG A 15 37.72 1.79 -12.80
CA ARG A 15 38.54 0.61 -12.47
C ARG A 15 39.04 0.57 -11.01
N SER A 16 39.06 1.72 -10.33
CA SER A 16 39.44 1.84 -8.92
C SER A 16 38.36 1.35 -7.95
N LEU A 17 37.11 1.20 -8.41
CA LEU A 17 36.00 0.71 -7.59
C LEU A 17 36.02 -0.82 -7.46
N PRO A 18 35.38 -1.41 -6.44
CA PRO A 18 35.19 -2.85 -6.33
C PRO A 18 34.49 -3.44 -7.58
N MET A 19 34.85 -4.65 -7.99
CA MET A 19 34.30 -5.33 -9.19
C MET A 19 32.76 -5.33 -9.25
N HIS A 20 32.10 -5.55 -8.12
CA HIS A 20 30.64 -5.51 -8.01
C HIS A 20 30.06 -4.11 -8.33
N GLU A 21 30.71 -3.05 -7.89
CA GLU A 21 30.26 -1.67 -8.14
C GLU A 21 30.50 -1.28 -9.60
N GLN A 22 31.61 -1.73 -10.20
CA GLN A 22 31.86 -1.54 -11.63
C GLN A 22 30.75 -2.18 -12.47
N GLN A 23 30.36 -3.42 -12.14
CA GLN A 23 29.28 -4.13 -12.83
C GLN A 23 27.95 -3.41 -12.71
N LEU A 24 27.58 -2.96 -11.51
CA LEU A 24 26.34 -2.24 -11.25
C LEU A 24 26.26 -0.93 -12.04
N ILE A 25 27.36 -0.17 -12.10
CA ILE A 25 27.43 1.10 -12.84
C ILE A 25 27.31 0.84 -14.35
N LEU A 26 28.03 -0.17 -14.87
CA LEU A 26 27.98 -0.54 -16.28
C LEU A 26 26.57 -0.99 -16.69
N GLU A 27 25.90 -1.80 -15.87
CA GLU A 27 24.53 -2.27 -16.10
C GLU A 27 23.53 -1.10 -16.10
N ASN A 28 23.65 -0.17 -15.15
CA ASN A 28 22.78 1.00 -15.06
C ASN A 28 22.88 1.88 -16.32
N ILE A 29 24.10 2.19 -16.76
CA ILE A 29 24.32 2.98 -17.98
C ILE A 29 23.85 2.20 -19.21
N GLU A 30 24.09 0.90 -19.27
CA GLU A 30 23.58 0.05 -20.34
C GLU A 30 22.05 0.08 -20.45
N ASP A 31 21.33 0.04 -19.33
CA ASP A 31 19.87 0.09 -19.32
C ASP A 31 19.35 1.45 -19.79
N ARG A 32 20.04 2.56 -19.47
CA ARG A 32 19.72 3.88 -20.02
C ARG A 32 19.88 3.93 -21.54
N PHE A 33 20.91 3.28 -22.10
CA PHE A 33 21.03 3.12 -23.55
C PHE A 33 19.87 2.30 -24.14
N LYS A 34 19.44 1.21 -23.47
CA LYS A 34 18.30 0.40 -23.93
C LYS A 34 17.00 1.22 -23.93
N ILE A 35 16.74 1.99 -22.86
CA ILE A 35 15.55 2.85 -22.75
C ILE A 35 15.57 3.92 -23.85
N GLY A 36 16.70 4.59 -24.06
CA GLY A 36 16.85 5.59 -25.12
C GLY A 36 16.64 5.02 -26.53
N ALA A 37 17.11 3.80 -26.78
CA ALA A 37 16.88 3.10 -28.04
C ALA A 37 15.39 2.77 -28.26
N LEU A 38 14.65 2.41 -27.19
CA LEU A 38 13.20 2.19 -27.26
C LEU A 38 12.43 3.49 -27.55
N GLU A 39 12.96 4.64 -27.13
CA GLU A 39 12.43 5.98 -27.45
C GLU A 39 12.84 6.47 -28.85
N GLY A 40 13.56 5.67 -29.62
CA GLY A 40 14.01 6.01 -30.98
C GLY A 40 15.21 6.96 -31.03
N LYS A 41 15.93 7.16 -29.91
CA LYS A 41 17.16 7.95 -29.88
C LYS A 41 18.35 7.12 -30.37
N ASP A 42 19.20 7.74 -31.18
CA ASP A 42 20.48 7.14 -31.60
C ASP A 42 21.53 7.19 -30.47
N ASP A 43 22.45 6.23 -30.49
CA ASP A 43 23.54 6.09 -29.51
C ASP A 43 24.36 7.39 -29.38
N GLN A 44 24.59 8.12 -30.47
CA GLN A 44 25.37 9.35 -30.45
C GLN A 44 24.65 10.47 -29.69
N THR A 45 23.33 10.56 -29.85
CA THR A 45 22.48 11.52 -29.14
C THR A 45 22.46 11.23 -27.64
N LEU A 46 22.39 9.94 -27.28
CA LEU A 46 22.44 9.50 -25.88
C LEU A 46 23.79 9.81 -25.24
N ILE A 47 24.90 9.60 -25.96
CA ILE A 47 26.24 9.94 -25.47
C ILE A 47 26.40 11.44 -25.22
N LEU A 48 25.82 12.29 -26.08
CA LEU A 48 25.78 13.74 -25.88
C LEU A 48 24.94 14.13 -24.67
N GLU A 49 23.82 13.44 -24.43
CA GLU A 49 22.93 13.66 -23.28
C GLU A 49 23.57 13.19 -21.96
N PHE A 50 24.34 12.09 -22.01
CA PHE A 50 25.05 11.54 -20.86
C PHE A 50 26.30 12.34 -20.50
N GLY A 51 26.96 12.93 -21.49
CA GLY A 51 28.25 13.61 -21.30
C GLY A 51 29.43 12.63 -21.35
N PRO A 52 30.66 13.14 -21.20
CA PRO A 52 31.86 12.35 -21.37
C PRO A 52 32.04 11.33 -20.21
N PRO A 53 32.61 10.14 -20.49
CA PRO A 53 32.63 9.02 -19.54
C PRO A 53 33.46 9.28 -18.27
N ASP A 54 34.41 10.21 -18.32
CA ASP A 54 35.20 10.67 -17.17
C ASP A 54 34.35 11.48 -16.18
N GLN A 55 33.48 12.36 -16.67
CA GLN A 55 32.55 13.14 -15.84
C GLN A 55 31.54 12.21 -15.17
N ILE A 56 31.00 11.24 -15.91
CA ILE A 56 30.11 10.23 -15.33
C ILE A 56 30.82 9.42 -14.25
N ALA A 57 32.04 8.95 -14.52
CA ALA A 57 32.83 8.22 -13.54
C ALA A 57 33.11 9.05 -12.27
N SER A 58 33.32 10.36 -12.42
CA SER A 58 33.59 11.27 -11.30
C SER A 58 32.43 11.33 -10.29
N HIS A 59 31.17 11.19 -10.75
CA HIS A 59 30.00 11.09 -9.88
C HIS A 59 30.02 9.84 -9.00
N TYR A 60 30.74 8.79 -9.41
CA TYR A 60 30.87 7.55 -8.65
C TYR A 60 32.16 7.49 -7.82
N SER A 61 33.12 8.40 -8.03
CA SER A 61 34.44 8.37 -7.39
C SER A 61 34.65 9.45 -6.33
N MET A 62 33.64 10.25 -5.96
CA MET A 62 33.81 11.26 -4.91
C MET A 62 33.95 10.60 -3.53
N PRO A 63 35.07 10.82 -2.81
CA PRO A 63 35.11 10.56 -1.37
C PRO A 63 34.13 11.50 -0.68
N VAL A 64 33.41 10.99 0.32
CA VAL A 64 32.48 11.74 1.17
C VAL A 64 33.24 12.80 1.99
N GLN A 65 33.56 13.93 1.37
CA GLN A 65 33.97 15.14 2.07
C GLN A 65 33.62 16.35 1.19
N GLU A 66 32.79 17.24 1.76
CA GLU A 66 32.53 18.60 1.30
C GLU A 66 31.55 18.78 0.12
N ALA A 67 30.26 18.71 0.45
CA ALA A 67 29.24 19.55 -0.18
C ALA A 67 28.16 19.88 0.86
N HIS A 68 28.52 20.74 1.81
CA HIS A 68 27.55 21.49 2.61
C HIS A 68 27.74 22.96 2.29
N GLN A 69 27.13 23.42 1.19
CA GLN A 69 26.73 24.81 1.07
C GLN A 69 25.68 24.98 -0.02
N GLU A 70 24.55 25.52 0.43
CA GLU A 70 23.56 26.32 -0.33
C GLU A 70 22.53 25.59 -1.19
N ALA A 71 21.39 25.21 -0.58
CA ALA A 71 20.10 25.92 -0.68
C ALA A 71 18.90 25.00 -0.34
N PRO A 72 17.78 25.54 0.17
CA PRO A 72 16.87 24.80 1.03
C PRO A 72 15.65 24.28 0.27
N PHE A 73 15.56 22.96 0.07
CA PHE A 73 14.27 22.28 -0.07
C PHE A 73 14.35 20.94 0.67
N ARG A 74 13.55 20.87 1.74
CA ARG A 74 13.32 19.66 2.53
C ARG A 74 12.63 18.63 1.65
N ASP A 75 13.27 17.49 1.43
CA ASP A 75 12.62 16.20 1.61
C ASP A 75 13.65 15.24 2.19
N SER A 76 13.29 14.72 3.36
CA SER A 76 14.05 13.75 4.13
C SER A 76 14.24 12.46 3.35
N VAL A 77 15.36 12.33 2.63
CA VAL A 77 15.78 11.03 2.09
C VAL A 77 16.79 10.44 3.07
N TYR A 78 16.27 9.51 3.86
CA TYR A 78 16.96 8.58 4.74
C TYR A 78 18.38 8.24 4.26
N ASP A 79 19.37 8.60 5.07
CA ASP A 79 20.67 7.93 5.12
C ASP A 79 20.40 6.43 5.33
N SER A 80 20.45 5.65 4.26
CA SER A 80 20.27 4.21 4.32
C SER A 80 21.65 3.57 4.31
N PRO A 81 22.21 3.14 5.47
CA PRO A 81 23.38 2.29 5.46
C PRO A 81 23.02 1.04 4.66
N ARG A 82 23.91 0.60 3.75
CA ARG A 82 23.75 -0.59 2.88
C ARG A 82 23.02 -1.71 3.62
N GLN A 83 21.69 -1.75 3.48
CA GLN A 83 20.84 -2.73 4.12
C GLN A 83 20.86 -3.93 3.21
N THR A 84 21.64 -4.95 3.58
CA THR A 84 21.29 -6.31 3.19
C THR A 84 19.91 -6.59 3.78
N THR A 85 18.87 -6.33 3.01
CA THR A 85 17.49 -6.45 3.47
C THR A 85 17.26 -7.93 3.76
N HIS A 86 17.31 -8.29 5.05
CA HIS A 86 16.98 -9.64 5.48
C HIS A 86 15.52 -9.89 5.08
N MET A 87 15.31 -10.68 4.01
CA MET A 87 13.98 -10.96 3.44
C MET A 87 12.97 -11.37 4.54
N GLY A 88 13.43 -12.17 5.52
CA GLY A 88 12.61 -12.55 6.68
C GLY A 88 12.18 -11.38 7.57
N ARG A 89 13.05 -10.39 7.78
CA ARG A 89 12.69 -9.18 8.55
C ARG A 89 11.68 -8.33 7.80
N LEU A 90 11.81 -8.24 6.48
CA LEU A 90 10.86 -7.51 5.64
C LEU A 90 9.48 -8.18 5.62
N ILE A 91 9.43 -9.51 5.53
CA ILE A 91 8.19 -10.29 5.64
C ILE A 91 7.54 -10.08 7.02
N VAL A 92 8.31 -10.14 8.10
CA VAL A 92 7.79 -9.89 9.46
C VAL A 92 7.24 -8.46 9.58
N VAL A 93 7.96 -7.47 9.05
CA VAL A 93 7.49 -6.07 9.06
C VAL A 93 6.21 -5.92 8.25
N ILE A 94 6.10 -6.54 7.07
CA ILE A 94 4.87 -6.53 6.26
C ILE A 94 3.72 -7.20 7.01
N ILE A 95 3.91 -8.39 7.57
CA ILE A 95 2.85 -9.10 8.30
C ILE A 95 2.40 -8.30 9.50
N LEU A 96 3.33 -7.73 10.28
CA LEU A 96 2.97 -6.87 11.41
C LEU A 96 2.24 -5.62 10.93
N ASN A 97 2.66 -4.99 9.84
CA ASN A 97 2.01 -3.80 9.30
C ASN A 97 0.58 -4.13 8.82
N VAL A 98 0.42 -5.22 8.05
CA VAL A 98 -0.90 -5.68 7.61
C VAL A 98 -1.78 -6.04 8.81
N LEU A 99 -1.27 -6.78 9.80
CA LEU A 99 -2.08 -7.22 10.94
C LEU A 99 -2.46 -6.07 11.88
N PHE A 100 -1.57 -5.12 12.12
CA PHE A 100 -1.79 -4.03 13.07
C PHE A 100 -2.40 -2.76 12.46
N ILE A 101 -2.23 -2.52 11.15
CA ILE A 101 -2.78 -1.34 10.48
C ILE A 101 -4.00 -1.73 9.65
N ILE A 102 -3.82 -2.66 8.70
CA ILE A 102 -4.92 -3.07 7.82
C ILE A 102 -5.93 -3.95 8.57
N GLY A 103 -5.45 -4.79 9.49
CA GLY A 103 -6.26 -5.72 10.29
C GLY A 103 -7.38 -5.02 11.06
N PRO A 104 -7.11 -3.99 11.89
CA PRO A 104 -8.15 -3.26 12.60
C PRO A 104 -9.14 -2.57 11.66
N VAL A 105 -8.67 -2.06 10.51
CA VAL A 105 -9.53 -1.41 9.52
C VAL A 105 -10.51 -2.43 8.93
N ILE A 106 -10.00 -3.55 8.41
CA ILE A 106 -10.84 -4.63 7.88
C ILE A 106 -11.74 -5.20 8.97
N GLY A 107 -11.22 -5.42 10.17
CA GLY A 107 -11.99 -5.93 11.31
C GLY A 107 -13.13 -5.01 11.69
N PHE A 108 -12.93 -3.69 11.68
CA PHE A 108 -13.97 -2.71 11.96
C PHE A 108 -15.08 -2.73 10.89
N TYR A 109 -14.73 -2.77 9.61
CA TYR A 109 -15.72 -2.89 8.53
C TYR A 109 -16.41 -4.27 8.54
N GLY A 110 -15.68 -5.33 8.88
CA GLY A 110 -16.23 -6.67 9.07
C GLY A 110 -17.23 -6.72 10.22
N PHE A 111 -16.96 -6.03 11.33
CA PHE A 111 -17.89 -5.88 12.45
C PHE A 111 -19.16 -5.12 12.04
N LEU A 112 -19.02 -4.01 11.30
CA LEU A 112 -20.16 -3.26 10.76
C LEU A 112 -21.06 -4.14 9.88
N PHE A 113 -20.45 -4.93 9.00
CA PHE A 113 -21.16 -5.85 8.12
C PHE A 113 -21.80 -7.01 8.91
N GLY A 114 -21.07 -7.58 9.87
CA GLY A 114 -21.56 -8.64 10.75
C GLY A 114 -22.77 -8.21 11.57
N GLY A 115 -22.80 -6.97 12.06
CA GLY A 115 -23.97 -6.45 12.76
C GLY A 115 -25.21 -6.36 11.86
N TRP A 116 -25.05 -5.95 10.60
CA TRP A 116 -26.15 -6.02 9.62
C TRP A 116 -26.63 -7.45 9.38
N ALA A 117 -25.71 -8.41 9.26
CA ALA A 117 -26.06 -9.82 9.11
C ALA A 117 -26.84 -10.38 10.32
N LEU A 118 -26.46 -10.00 11.55
CA LEU A 118 -27.18 -10.38 12.78
C LEU A 118 -28.59 -9.78 12.84
N ILE A 119 -28.74 -8.51 12.45
CA ILE A 119 -30.03 -7.84 12.37
C ILE A 119 -30.93 -8.56 11.36
N VAL A 120 -30.43 -8.80 10.14
CA VAL A 120 -31.20 -9.49 9.09
C VAL A 120 -31.61 -10.88 9.56
N THR A 121 -30.69 -11.67 10.10
CA THR A 121 -30.98 -13.03 10.60
C THR A 121 -32.05 -13.00 11.70
N SER A 122 -31.96 -12.05 12.63
CA SER A 122 -32.96 -11.89 13.70
C SER A 122 -34.33 -11.48 13.17
N LEU A 123 -34.38 -10.66 12.11
CA LEU A 123 -35.64 -10.30 11.44
C LEU A 123 -36.26 -11.48 10.67
N PHE A 124 -35.44 -12.42 10.19
CA PHE A 124 -35.92 -13.63 9.52
C PHE A 124 -36.34 -14.74 10.50
N SER A 125 -35.86 -14.71 11.74
CA SER A 125 -36.23 -15.65 12.82
C SER A 125 -37.75 -15.90 12.95
N PRO A 126 -38.63 -14.87 13.03
CA PRO A 126 -40.06 -15.09 13.12
C PRO A 126 -40.64 -15.81 11.89
N VAL A 127 -40.10 -15.58 10.68
CA VAL A 127 -40.56 -16.26 9.46
C VAL A 127 -40.27 -17.77 9.53
N ILE A 128 -39.07 -18.12 9.99
CA ILE A 128 -38.65 -19.52 10.17
C ILE A 128 -39.51 -20.19 11.25
N TRP A 129 -39.78 -19.48 12.35
CA TRP A 129 -40.64 -19.98 13.41
C TRP A 129 -42.08 -20.19 12.93
N LEU A 130 -42.64 -19.25 12.13
CA LEU A 130 -43.96 -19.44 11.51
C LEU A 130 -43.99 -20.67 10.60
N ALA A 131 -42.94 -20.93 9.82
CA ALA A 131 -42.86 -22.12 8.97
C ALA A 131 -42.80 -23.42 9.80
N SER A 132 -42.23 -23.39 11.01
CA SER A 132 -42.16 -24.56 11.90
C SER A 132 -43.52 -24.98 12.48
N LEU A 133 -44.53 -24.09 12.44
CA LEU A 133 -45.90 -24.38 12.91
C LEU A 133 -46.54 -25.58 12.19
N PHE A 134 -46.15 -25.86 10.95
CA PHE A 134 -46.71 -26.96 10.16
C PHE A 134 -46.34 -28.35 10.69
N TRP A 135 -45.25 -28.48 11.47
CA TRP A 135 -44.74 -29.77 11.96
C TRP A 135 -44.79 -29.94 13.48
N ARG A 136 -45.22 -28.92 14.24
CA ARG A 136 -45.02 -28.87 15.69
C ARG A 136 -46.33 -28.82 16.49
N SER A 137 -46.30 -29.35 17.72
CA SER A 137 -47.47 -29.41 18.61
C SER A 137 -47.79 -28.06 19.28
N PRO A 138 -49.08 -27.70 19.51
CA PRO A 138 -49.49 -26.36 19.93
C PRO A 138 -48.99 -25.88 21.31
N VAL A 139 -48.67 -26.79 22.22
CA VAL A 139 -48.36 -26.49 23.64
C VAL A 139 -47.01 -25.80 23.84
N GLU A 140 -46.07 -25.94 22.91
CA GLU A 140 -44.73 -25.31 23.00
C GLU A 140 -44.67 -23.91 22.35
N LEU A 141 -45.76 -23.46 21.71
CA LEU A 141 -45.73 -22.27 20.85
C LEU A 141 -45.79 -20.93 21.60
N LEU A 142 -46.48 -20.88 22.74
CA LEU A 142 -46.73 -19.62 23.45
C LEU A 142 -45.46 -19.04 24.10
N SER A 143 -44.64 -19.90 24.72
CA SER A 143 -43.39 -19.48 25.36
C SER A 143 -42.34 -19.05 24.33
N GLU A 144 -42.17 -19.82 23.26
CA GLU A 144 -41.18 -19.54 22.21
C GLU A 144 -41.56 -18.34 21.33
N GLY A 145 -42.84 -18.22 20.98
CA GLY A 145 -43.34 -17.08 20.20
C GLY A 145 -43.08 -15.75 20.92
N SER A 146 -43.20 -15.72 22.26
CA SER A 146 -42.92 -14.53 23.05
C SER A 146 -41.43 -14.12 22.99
N LEU A 147 -40.52 -15.09 23.07
CA LEU A 147 -39.07 -14.85 23.02
C LEU A 147 -38.64 -14.36 21.63
N ILE A 148 -39.22 -14.93 20.57
CA ILE A 148 -38.94 -14.53 19.19
C ILE A 148 -39.50 -13.14 18.89
N ALA A 149 -40.68 -12.80 19.42
CA ALA A 149 -41.22 -11.45 19.33
C ALA A 149 -40.31 -10.43 20.02
N VAL A 150 -39.76 -10.76 21.20
CA VAL A 150 -38.78 -9.91 21.89
C VAL A 150 -37.50 -9.75 21.09
N ILE A 151 -36.92 -10.83 20.56
CA ILE A 151 -35.70 -10.78 19.72
C ILE A 151 -35.93 -9.93 18.48
N THR A 152 -37.07 -10.11 17.81
CA THR A 152 -37.41 -9.36 16.61
C THR A 152 -37.59 -7.88 16.92
N GLY A 153 -38.31 -7.55 18.01
CA GLY A 153 -38.48 -6.18 18.48
C GLY A 153 -37.14 -5.52 18.85
N ALA A 154 -36.27 -6.23 19.56
CA ALA A 154 -34.92 -5.77 19.88
C ALA A 154 -34.08 -5.55 18.62
N ALA A 155 -34.19 -6.43 17.62
CA ALA A 155 -33.48 -6.31 16.36
C ALA A 155 -33.93 -5.09 15.54
N LEU A 156 -35.22 -4.70 15.60
CA LEU A 156 -35.71 -3.47 14.95
C LEU A 156 -35.15 -2.20 15.60
N ILE A 157 -35.07 -2.17 16.93
CA ILE A 157 -34.46 -1.05 17.65
C ILE A 157 -32.95 -1.00 17.35
N ALA A 158 -32.28 -2.15 17.42
CA ALA A 158 -30.86 -2.29 17.09
C ALA A 158 -30.58 -1.86 15.65
N SER A 159 -31.44 -2.20 14.69
CA SER A 159 -31.37 -1.76 13.29
C SER A 159 -31.31 -0.24 13.15
N SER A 160 -32.20 0.48 13.84
CA SER A 160 -32.21 1.95 13.80
C SER A 160 -30.90 2.56 14.34
N LEU A 161 -30.40 2.04 15.46
CA LEU A 161 -29.13 2.48 16.05
C LEU A 161 -27.94 2.12 15.14
N TRP A 162 -27.93 0.92 14.57
CA TRP A 162 -26.88 0.43 13.70
C TRP A 162 -26.81 1.19 12.38
N TYR A 163 -27.96 1.62 11.86
CA TYR A 163 -28.04 2.48 10.69
C TYR A 163 -27.40 3.85 10.96
N GLN A 164 -27.66 4.46 12.12
CA GLN A 164 -27.01 5.72 12.51
C GLN A 164 -25.49 5.55 12.66
N LEU A 165 -25.03 4.47 13.27
CA LEU A 165 -23.61 4.15 13.40
C LEU A 165 -22.96 3.99 12.01
N SER A 166 -23.59 3.22 11.12
CA SER A 166 -23.12 3.01 9.75
C SER A 166 -23.03 4.33 8.98
N LYS A 167 -24.06 5.18 9.05
CA LYS A 167 -24.06 6.51 8.42
C LYS A 167 -22.96 7.41 8.97
N GLY A 168 -22.74 7.39 10.30
CA GLY A 168 -21.68 8.14 10.96
C GLY A 168 -20.29 7.72 10.49
N THR A 169 -20.04 6.41 10.37
CA THR A 169 -18.75 5.90 9.88
C THR A 169 -18.48 6.33 8.43
N ILE A 170 -19.46 6.22 7.53
CA ILE A 170 -19.32 6.68 6.14
C ILE A 170 -19.05 8.19 6.07
N TYR A 171 -19.75 8.98 6.90
CA TYR A 171 -19.53 10.42 6.98
C TYR A 171 -18.10 10.74 7.42
N LEU A 172 -17.60 10.08 8.48
CA LEU A 172 -16.23 10.26 8.97
C LEU A 172 -15.19 9.86 7.91
N THR A 173 -15.39 8.73 7.22
CA THR A 173 -14.50 8.29 6.13
C THR A 173 -14.47 9.32 5.01
N LYS A 174 -15.63 9.82 4.56
CA LYS A 174 -15.70 10.87 3.53
C LYS A 174 -15.02 12.16 3.98
N LYS A 175 -15.25 12.58 5.23
CA LYS A 175 -14.61 13.77 5.80
C LYS A 175 -13.08 13.61 5.84
N TYR A 176 -12.60 12.45 6.29
CA TYR A 176 -11.18 12.13 6.32
C TYR A 176 -10.54 12.18 4.92
N ILE A 177 -11.17 11.52 3.94
CA ILE A 177 -10.71 11.56 2.54
C ILE A 177 -10.72 13.00 2.03
N HIS A 178 -11.78 13.77 2.29
CA HIS A 178 -11.89 15.15 1.86
C HIS A 178 -10.75 16.01 2.42
N VAL A 179 -10.48 15.92 3.72
CA VAL A 179 -9.38 16.65 4.38
C VAL A 179 -8.04 16.30 3.73
N ILE A 180 -7.76 15.02 3.50
CA ILE A 180 -6.52 14.60 2.83
C ILE A 180 -6.44 15.17 1.41
N THR A 181 -7.54 15.09 0.65
CA THR A 181 -7.54 15.61 -0.73
C THR A 181 -7.40 17.13 -0.80
N GLN A 182 -7.85 17.86 0.22
CA GLN A 182 -7.62 19.31 0.33
C GLN A 182 -6.15 19.59 0.63
N TRP A 183 -5.57 18.89 1.62
CA TRP A 183 -4.15 19.04 1.96
C TRP A 183 -3.21 18.73 0.80
N VAL A 184 -3.55 17.74 -0.02
CA VAL A 184 -2.75 17.38 -1.21
C VAL A 184 -2.89 18.42 -2.34
N LYS A 185 -3.99 19.19 -2.37
CA LYS A 185 -4.27 20.15 -3.46
C LYS A 185 -3.90 21.61 -3.12
N GLY A 186 -3.58 21.92 -1.85
CA GLY A 186 -3.29 23.27 -1.37
C GLY A 186 -4.48 23.89 -0.67
#